data_AF-A0AAE3ZVI2-F1
#
_entry.id   AF-A0AAE3ZVI2-F1
#
_cell.length_a   1.000
_cell.length_b   1.000
_cell.length_c   1.000
_cell.angle_alpha   90.00
_cell.angle_beta   90.00
_cell.angle_gamma   90.00
#
_symmetry.space_group_name_H-M   'P 1'
#
loop_
_entity.id
_entity.type
_entity.pdbx_description
1 polymer ?
#
loop_
_entity_poly.entity_id
_entity_poly.type
_entity_poly.pdbx_seq_one_letter_code
_entity_poly.pdbx_strand_id
1 'polypeptide(L)'
;MHRDVLQWSRNVITAIVYLEDSTTHNGCTQVIPGSQFAPFFGVPQPDGGGTWLDAHDEIKELSEQVLPVPASTGDVLLLDSLTFHSVGRNAGNTTRMSIALSYRSVDELDPRPLDTTQILVAGDAIYRGNERARSEKSSLR
;
A
#
# COMPACT_ATOMS: atom_id res chain seq x y z
N MET A 1 -2.81 -9.95 8.98
CA MET A 1 -1.81 -9.21 8.18
C MET A 1 -2.30 -9.12 6.76
N HIS A 2 -1.90 -8.09 6.02
CA HIS A 2 -2.36 -7.89 4.64
C HIS A 2 -1.24 -7.36 3.76
N ARG A 3 -1.48 -7.41 2.45
CA ARG A 3 -0.77 -6.64 1.41
C ARG A 3 -1.76 -5.64 0.81
N ASP A 4 -1.29 -4.47 0.38
CA ASP A 4 -2.17 -3.40 -0.11
C ASP A 4 -2.75 -3.73 -1.49
N VAL A 5 -1.96 -4.41 -2.32
CA VAL A 5 -2.30 -4.77 -3.70
C VAL A 5 -2.26 -6.28 -3.89
N LEU A 6 -3.05 -6.78 -4.84
CA LEU A 6 -3.10 -8.22 -5.10
C LEU A 6 -1.88 -8.73 -5.88
N GLN A 7 -1.36 -7.94 -6.83
CA GLN A 7 -0.42 -8.43 -7.83
C GLN A 7 0.55 -7.36 -8.34
N TRP A 8 1.67 -7.82 -8.91
CA TRP A 8 2.85 -7.02 -9.30
C TRP A 8 2.58 -5.93 -10.35
N SER A 9 1.54 -6.08 -11.17
CA SER A 9 1.22 -5.05 -12.17
C SER A 9 0.55 -3.82 -11.58
N ARG A 10 0.37 -3.77 -10.25
CA ARG A 10 -0.09 -2.59 -9.51
C ARG A 10 0.92 -2.14 -8.46
N ASN A 11 2.18 -1.90 -8.87
CA ASN A 11 3.25 -1.66 -7.90
C ASN A 11 3.10 -0.29 -7.23
N VAL A 12 2.99 -0.34 -5.91
CA VAL A 12 2.95 0.82 -5.03
C VAL A 12 4.08 0.65 -4.01
N ILE A 13 4.79 1.74 -3.74
CA ILE A 13 5.68 1.84 -2.60
C ILE A 13 4.95 2.62 -1.51
N THR A 14 4.80 2.00 -0.34
CA THR A 14 4.24 2.66 0.84
C THR A 14 5.39 3.17 1.70
N ALA A 15 5.41 4.48 1.96
CA ALA A 15 6.28 5.10 2.94
C ALA A 15 5.50 5.38 4.23
N ILE A 16 5.90 4.73 5.32
CA ILE A 16 5.32 4.95 6.64
C ILE A 16 6.24 5.89 7.41
N VAL A 17 5.77 7.11 7.66
CA VAL A 17 6.48 8.11 8.47
C VAL A 17 5.98 8.01 9.90
N TYR A 18 6.86 7.70 10.85
CA TYR A 18 6.47 7.57 12.25
C TYR A 18 6.44 8.95 12.93
N LEU A 19 5.27 9.35 13.42
CA LEU A 19 5.08 10.62 14.13
C LEU A 19 5.37 10.50 15.63
N GLU A 20 5.43 9.27 16.12
CA GLU A 20 5.73 8.90 17.49
C GLU A 20 6.61 7.64 17.48
N ASP A 21 7.31 7.39 18.58
CA ASP A 21 8.11 6.18 18.74
C ASP A 21 7.25 4.92 18.59
N SER A 22 7.72 4.01 17.75
CA SER A 22 7.09 2.74 17.43
C SER A 22 7.94 1.62 18.03
N THR A 23 7.43 0.97 19.08
CA THR A 23 8.11 -0.11 19.81
C THR A 23 7.29 -1.39 19.76
N THR A 24 7.90 -2.52 20.10
CA THR A 24 7.17 -3.79 20.24
C THR A 24 6.05 -3.71 21.29
N HIS A 25 6.20 -2.88 22.33
CA HIS A 25 5.20 -2.71 23.38
C HIS A 25 3.97 -1.91 22.93
N ASN A 26 4.16 -0.85 22.14
CA ASN A 26 3.06 -0.02 21.63
C ASN A 26 2.62 -0.40 20.19
N GLY A 27 2.92 -1.63 19.78
CA GLY A 27 2.40 -2.23 18.55
C GLY A 27 3.12 -1.84 17.26
N CYS A 28 4.46 -1.98 17.20
CA CYS A 28 5.26 -1.67 16.00
C CYS A 28 4.75 -2.34 14.75
N THR A 29 5.07 -1.73 13.61
CA THR A 29 4.84 -2.37 12.31
C THR A 29 5.47 -3.75 12.35
N GLN A 30 4.76 -4.71 11.79
CA GLN A 30 5.17 -6.09 11.65
C GLN A 30 5.21 -6.42 10.17
N VAL A 31 6.23 -7.12 9.73
CA VAL A 31 6.42 -7.49 8.33
C VAL A 31 6.79 -8.96 8.22
N ILE A 32 6.50 -9.56 7.07
CA ILE A 32 7.08 -10.84 6.68
C ILE A 32 8.15 -10.55 5.61
N PRO A 33 9.45 -10.57 5.95
CA PRO A 33 10.50 -10.26 4.98
C PRO A 33 10.46 -11.17 3.75
N GLY A 34 10.64 -10.60 2.56
CA GLY A 34 10.64 -11.36 1.30
C GLY A 34 9.26 -11.76 0.78
N SER A 35 8.19 -11.53 1.55
CA SER A 35 6.83 -11.92 1.16
C SER A 35 6.28 -11.18 -0.05
N GLN A 36 6.89 -10.07 -0.49
CA GLN A 36 6.56 -9.43 -1.76
C GLN A 36 6.80 -10.34 -2.99
N PHE A 37 7.62 -11.38 -2.83
CA PHE A 37 7.88 -12.40 -3.86
C PHE A 37 7.00 -13.64 -3.69
N ALA A 38 6.13 -13.70 -2.68
CA ALA A 38 5.22 -14.81 -2.50
C ALA A 38 4.22 -14.87 -3.68
N PRO A 39 3.71 -16.07 -4.04
CA PRO A 39 2.74 -16.19 -5.11
C PRO A 39 1.46 -15.38 -4.84
N PHE A 40 0.68 -15.18 -5.90
CA PHE A 40 -0.62 -14.53 -5.83
C PHE A 40 -1.68 -15.56 -5.43
N PHE A 41 -2.51 -15.18 -4.47
CA PHE A 41 -3.58 -16.03 -3.94
C PHE A 41 -4.86 -15.21 -3.83
N GLY A 42 -5.97 -15.80 -4.27
CA GLY A 42 -7.27 -15.14 -4.31
C GLY A 42 -7.59 -14.44 -5.64
N VAL A 43 -8.79 -13.87 -5.70
CA VAL A 43 -9.28 -13.04 -6.80
C VAL A 43 -9.19 -11.56 -6.42
N PRO A 44 -9.05 -10.63 -7.38
CA PRO A 44 -9.17 -9.20 -7.11
C PRO A 44 -10.45 -8.91 -6.35
N GLN A 45 -10.33 -8.25 -5.20
CA GLN A 45 -11.49 -7.80 -4.46
C GLN A 45 -12.24 -6.73 -5.27
N PRO A 46 -13.58 -6.65 -5.22
CA PRO A 46 -14.35 -5.68 -6.00
C PRO A 46 -13.99 -4.22 -5.74
N ASP A 47 -13.44 -3.92 -4.56
CA ASP A 47 -12.94 -2.60 -4.15
C ASP A 47 -11.46 -2.37 -4.48
N GLY A 48 -10.79 -3.35 -5.07
CA GLY A 48 -9.40 -3.25 -5.51
C GLY A 48 -8.35 -3.42 -4.40
N GLY A 49 -8.73 -3.99 -3.23
CA GLY A 49 -7.82 -4.32 -2.14
C GLY A 49 -6.97 -5.58 -2.37
N GLY A 50 -5.90 -5.72 -1.58
CA GLY A 50 -5.04 -6.90 -1.59
C GLY A 50 -5.59 -8.08 -0.76
N THR A 51 -4.68 -8.98 -0.37
CA THR A 51 -5.02 -10.24 0.31
C THR A 51 -4.80 -10.13 1.82
N TRP A 52 -5.71 -10.73 2.60
CA TRP A 52 -5.53 -10.97 4.02
C TRP A 52 -4.92 -12.37 4.24
N LEU A 53 -3.83 -12.45 4.98
CA LEU A 53 -3.05 -13.68 5.15
C LEU A 53 -3.88 -14.83 5.78
N ASP A 54 -4.75 -14.49 6.73
CA ASP A 54 -5.61 -15.43 7.48
C ASP A 54 -6.83 -15.92 6.69
N ALA A 55 -7.11 -15.36 5.52
CA ALA A 55 -8.17 -15.81 4.64
C ALA A 55 -7.74 -16.96 3.69
N HIS A 56 -6.47 -17.35 3.71
CA HIS A 56 -5.89 -18.30 2.75
C HIS A 56 -5.03 -19.35 3.46
N ASP A 57 -5.53 -20.59 3.50
CA ASP A 57 -4.88 -21.71 4.18
C ASP A 57 -3.51 -22.06 3.58
N GLU A 58 -3.28 -21.77 2.31
CA GLU A 58 -2.05 -22.09 1.57
C GLU A 58 -0.86 -21.21 1.97
N ILE A 59 -1.13 -20.05 2.60
CA ILE A 59 -0.09 -19.07 2.98
C ILE A 59 -0.12 -18.67 4.45
N LYS A 60 -1.10 -19.14 5.23
CA LYS A 60 -1.22 -18.78 6.65
C LYS A 60 0.04 -19.07 7.47
N GLU A 61 0.82 -20.09 7.09
CA GLU A 61 2.07 -20.47 7.75
C GLU A 61 3.16 -19.38 7.62
N LEU A 62 3.07 -18.47 6.66
CA LEU A 62 3.97 -17.31 6.58
C LEU A 62 3.87 -16.42 7.83
N SER A 63 2.77 -16.49 8.58
CA SER A 63 2.61 -15.75 9.85
C SER A 63 3.64 -16.14 10.92
N GLU A 64 4.29 -17.30 10.78
CA GLU A 64 5.37 -17.74 11.67
C GLU A 64 6.69 -16.97 11.44
N GLN A 65 6.81 -16.26 10.32
CA GLN A 65 8.01 -15.52 9.91
C GLN A 65 7.89 -14.01 10.17
N VAL A 66 6.92 -13.59 10.98
CA VAL A 66 6.66 -12.18 11.28
C VAL A 66 7.77 -11.60 12.13
N LEU A 67 8.33 -10.47 11.66
CA LEU A 67 9.31 -9.69 12.39
C LEU A 67 8.77 -8.30 12.76
N PRO A 68 8.97 -7.83 14.00
CA PRO A 68 8.69 -6.46 14.37
C PRO A 68 9.70 -5.50 13.74
N VAL A 69 9.25 -4.29 13.41
CA VAL A 69 10.07 -3.18 12.93
C VAL A 69 9.88 -1.99 13.87
N PRO A 70 10.61 -1.95 15.00
CA PRO A 70 10.67 -0.76 15.84
C PRO A 70 11.27 0.42 15.06
N ALA A 71 10.79 1.62 15.35
CA ALA A 71 11.21 2.84 14.67
C ALA A 71 11.08 4.02 15.65
N SER A 72 11.99 4.98 15.57
CA SER A 72 11.92 6.22 16.33
C SER A 72 11.04 7.25 15.62
N THR A 73 10.59 8.25 16.36
CA THR A 73 9.90 9.42 15.80
C THR A 73 10.75 10.05 14.70
N GLY A 74 10.15 10.23 13.52
CA GLY A 74 10.80 10.77 12.33
C GLY A 74 11.43 9.72 11.40
N ASP A 75 11.55 8.47 11.83
CA ASP A 75 11.99 7.38 10.94
C ASP A 75 10.95 7.14 9.83
N VAL A 76 11.44 6.61 8.71
CA VAL A 76 10.61 6.23 7.56
C VAL A 76 10.87 4.78 7.20
N LEU A 77 9.80 3.98 7.17
CA LEU A 77 9.83 2.63 6.65
C LEU A 77 9.26 2.61 5.23
N LEU A 78 10.06 2.12 4.27
CA LEU A 78 9.62 1.90 2.89
C LEU A 78 9.25 0.42 2.71
N LEU A 79 8.08 0.17 2.14
CA LEU A 79 7.56 -1.17 1.86
C LEU A 79 7.08 -1.24 0.42
N ASP A 80 7.38 -2.35 -0.25
CA ASP A 80 6.64 -2.74 -1.44
C ASP A 80 5.23 -3.18 -0.99
N SER A 81 4.19 -2.67 -1.64
CA SER A 81 2.79 -2.95 -1.29
C SER A 81 2.37 -4.41 -1.39
N LEU A 82 3.19 -5.30 -1.98
CA LEU A 82 3.00 -6.75 -1.92
C LEU A 82 3.54 -7.39 -0.64
N THR A 83 4.34 -6.67 0.15
CA THR A 83 4.87 -7.15 1.43
C THR A 83 3.73 -7.30 2.43
N PHE A 84 3.58 -8.51 2.98
CA PHE A 84 2.64 -8.71 4.08
C PHE A 84 3.10 -7.92 5.30
N HIS A 85 2.20 -7.07 5.78
CA HIS A 85 2.44 -6.24 6.93
C HIS A 85 1.18 -6.09 7.81
N SER A 86 1.41 -5.66 9.04
CA SER A 86 0.37 -5.28 10.00
C SER A 86 0.95 -4.34 11.06
N VAL A 87 0.09 -3.94 12.00
CA VAL A 87 0.51 -3.33 13.26
C VAL A 87 0.46 -4.38 14.37
N GLY A 88 1.44 -4.35 15.26
CA GLY A 88 1.43 -5.18 16.46
C GLY A 88 0.35 -4.72 17.44
N ARG A 89 0.06 -5.56 18.45
CA ARG A 89 -0.83 -5.19 19.54
C ARG A 89 -0.21 -4.08 20.38
N ASN A 90 -0.94 -2.99 20.62
CA ASN A 90 -0.58 -2.00 21.62
C ASN A 90 -0.96 -2.52 23.01
N ALA A 91 0.04 -2.75 23.87
CA ALA A 91 -0.15 -3.20 25.24
C ALA A 91 -0.12 -2.06 26.27
N GLY A 92 0.14 -0.83 25.82
CA GLY A 92 0.16 0.37 26.66
C GLY A 92 -1.18 1.11 26.70
N ASN A 93 -1.17 2.27 27.36
CA ASN A 93 -2.32 3.18 27.45
C ASN A 93 -2.10 4.50 26.69
N THR A 94 -1.16 4.49 25.74
CA THR A 94 -0.83 5.63 24.88
C THR A 94 -1.17 5.32 23.44
N THR A 95 -1.34 6.36 22.63
CA THR A 95 -1.43 6.21 21.18
C THR A 95 -0.07 5.91 20.57
N ARG A 96 -0.10 5.47 19.32
CA ARG A 96 1.04 5.49 18.41
C ARG A 96 0.55 5.97 17.05
N MET A 97 1.16 7.03 16.54
CA MET A 97 0.77 7.67 15.28
C MET A 97 1.84 7.52 14.19
N SER A 98 1.36 7.32 12.97
CA SER A 98 2.16 7.31 11.75
C SER A 98 1.32 7.78 10.57
N ILE A 99 1.97 8.30 9.53
CA ILE A 99 1.34 8.63 8.25
C ILE A 99 1.83 7.63 7.21
N ALA A 100 0.91 7.03 6.46
CA ALA A 100 1.24 6.23 5.29
C ALA A 100 1.03 7.06 4.02
N LEU A 101 2.06 7.09 3.17
CA LEU A 101 2.06 7.75 1.88
C LEU A 101 2.31 6.70 0.81
N SER A 102 1.41 6.60 -0.17
CA SER A 102 1.51 5.63 -1.26
C SER A 102 2.03 6.32 -2.52
N TYR A 103 3.08 5.75 -3.09
CA TYR A 103 3.74 6.23 -4.31
C TYR A 103 3.65 5.18 -5.40
N ARG A 104 3.52 5.62 -6.64
CA ARG A 104 3.53 4.76 -7.82
C ARG A 104 4.17 5.47 -8.99
N SER A 105 4.53 4.70 -10.02
CA SER A 105 4.92 5.29 -11.29
C SER A 105 3.73 5.98 -11.97
N VAL A 106 4.01 7.05 -12.71
CA VAL A 106 3.03 7.68 -13.61
C VAL A 106 2.67 6.79 -14.80
N ASP A 107 3.52 5.80 -15.11
CA ASP A 107 3.28 4.80 -16.15
C ASP A 107 2.44 3.60 -15.67
N GLU A 108 2.02 3.62 -14.40
CA GLU A 108 1.14 2.60 -13.84
C GLU A 108 -0.21 2.57 -14.59
N LEU A 109 -0.66 1.38 -14.98
CA LEU A 109 -1.94 1.16 -15.65
C LEU A 109 -3.12 1.21 -14.66
N ASP A 110 -3.36 2.37 -14.06
CA ASP A 110 -4.58 2.62 -13.30
C ASP A 110 -5.68 3.16 -14.23
N PRO A 111 -6.81 2.46 -14.37
CA PRO A 111 -7.92 2.91 -15.21
C PRO A 111 -8.63 4.15 -14.66
N ARG A 112 -8.38 4.54 -13.40
CA ARG A 112 -8.94 5.76 -12.83
C ARG A 112 -8.24 6.98 -13.45
N PRO A 113 -9.00 8.00 -13.88
CA PRO A 113 -8.39 9.24 -14.35
C PRO A 113 -7.50 9.82 -13.26
N LEU A 114 -6.44 10.54 -13.65
CA LEU A 114 -5.70 11.40 -12.73
C LEU A 114 -6.70 12.39 -12.15
N ASP A 115 -7.15 12.16 -10.93
CA ASP A 115 -8.14 12.97 -10.23
C ASP A 115 -7.46 13.78 -9.12
N THR A 116 -8.25 14.52 -8.34
CA THR A 116 -7.76 15.42 -7.29
C THR A 116 -7.10 14.69 -6.10
N THR A 117 -7.03 13.36 -6.11
CA THR A 117 -6.43 12.57 -5.01
C THR A 117 -4.96 12.25 -5.24
N GLN A 118 -4.40 12.61 -6.40
CA GLN A 118 -3.02 12.30 -6.76
C GLN A 118 -2.23 13.59 -7.02
N ILE A 119 -0.99 13.60 -6.57
CA ILE A 119 -0.07 14.74 -6.73
C ILE A 119 1.22 14.21 -7.36
N LEU A 120 1.69 14.86 -8.43
CA LEU A 120 3.00 14.58 -9.00
C LEU A 120 4.08 15.09 -8.04
N VAL A 121 4.80 14.17 -7.41
CA VAL A 121 5.83 14.50 -6.41
C VAL A 121 7.23 14.64 -7.01
N ALA A 122 7.50 13.99 -8.14
CA ALA A 122 8.78 14.03 -8.84
C ALA A 122 8.65 13.59 -10.30
N GLY A 123 9.52 14.13 -11.17
CA GLY A 123 9.54 13.81 -12.60
C GLY A 123 8.42 14.48 -13.40
N ASP A 124 8.13 13.91 -14.57
CA ASP A 124 7.09 14.39 -15.48
C ASP A 124 6.04 13.31 -15.72
N ALA A 125 4.76 13.67 -15.66
CA ALA A 125 3.65 12.79 -16.04
C ALA A 125 3.31 12.99 -17.52
N ILE A 126 3.92 12.18 -18.40
CA ILE A 126 3.64 12.27 -19.84
C ILE A 126 2.40 11.42 -20.14
N TYR A 127 1.27 12.09 -20.37
CA TYR A 127 0.04 11.43 -20.80
C TYR A 127 0.26 10.68 -22.13
N ARG A 128 0.15 9.35 -22.11
CA ARG A 128 0.22 8.48 -23.30
C ARG A 128 -1.11 7.80 -23.64
N GLY A 129 -2.21 8.28 -23.06
CA GLY A 129 -3.53 7.67 -23.19
C GLY A 129 -4.16 7.84 -24.57
N ASN A 130 -5.14 6.99 -24.85
CA ASN A 130 -5.96 6.96 -26.07
C ASN A 130 -7.40 7.44 -25.80
N GLU A 131 -7.58 8.39 -24.89
CA GLU A 131 -8.92 8.94 -24.65
C GLU A 131 -9.50 9.51 -25.94
N ARG A 132 -10.64 8.98 -26.37
CA ARG A 132 -11.46 9.67 -27.36
C ARG A 132 -11.83 11.00 -26.73
N ALA A 133 -11.36 12.10 -27.32
CA ALA A 133 -11.75 13.45 -26.93
C ALA A 133 -13.25 13.45 -26.62
N ARG A 134 -13.63 13.81 -25.40
CA ARG A 134 -15.02 14.08 -25.08
C ARG A 134 -15.48 15.14 -26.07
N SER A 135 -16.33 14.76 -27.02
CA SER A 135 -17.04 15.74 -27.84
C SER A 135 -17.92 16.54 -26.88
N GLU A 136 -17.51 17.75 -26.56
CA GLU A 136 -18.43 18.73 -25.99
C GLU A 136 -19.55 18.92 -27.02
N LYS A 137 -20.72 18.34 -26.76
CA LYS A 137 -21.93 18.79 -27.45
C LYS A 137 -22.23 20.17 -26.89
N SER A 138 -21.69 21.19 -27.55
CA SER A 138 -22.19 22.56 -27.47
C SER A 138 -23.63 22.55 -27.98
N SER A 139 -24.60 22.40 -27.07
CA SER A 139 -25.99 22.74 -27.34
C SER A 139 -26.17 24.22 -27.02
N LEU A 140 -25.70 25.08 -27.91
CA LEU A 140 -26.34 26.38 -28.12
C LEU A 140 -27.56 26.12 -29.01
N ARG A 141 -28.75 26.18 -28.40
CA ARG A 141 -29.99 26.71 -28.95
C ARG A 141 -31.03 26.83 -27.85
#